data_AF-A0A559J118-F1
#
_entry.id   AF-A0A559J118-F1
#
_cell.length_a   1.000
_cell.length_b   1.000
_cell.length_c   1.000
_cell.angle_alpha   90.00
_cell.angle_beta   90.00
_cell.angle_gamma   90.00
#
_symmetry.space_group_name_H-M   'P 1'
#
loop_
_entity.id
_entity.type
_entity.pdbx_description
1 polymer ?
#
loop_
_entity_poly.entity_id
_entity_poly.type
_entity_poly.pdbx_seq_one_letter_code
_entity_poly.pdbx_strand_id
1 'polypeptide(L)'
;MPCVEIKISGIELTEEFHTLVESSLTSALQEEISHVFPIELGFTEGSKEFEVCRQIAHNIMPGWTWITLEEARWAVRGRVDSDAVTARVHVLLLANAVYTPYRQEVAQKVKEVILPILKSSGKPVHLFVDVIEGEVDMTLPKDLFEPYLRDASDKLLTPGGVVQFIMAETMKALENERV
;
A
#
# COMPACT_ATOMS: atom_id res chain seq x y z
N MET A 1 -3.42 2.75 5.38
CA MET A 1 -3.36 2.72 3.91
C MET A 1 -2.05 3.23 3.40
N PRO A 2 -1.52 2.62 2.33
CA PRO A 2 -0.26 3.02 1.74
C PRO A 2 -0.45 4.15 0.73
N CYS A 3 0.13 5.31 1.02
CA CYS A 3 0.56 6.24 -0.02
C CYS A 3 2.03 5.94 -0.32
N VAL A 4 2.37 5.71 -1.58
CA VAL A 4 3.73 5.39 -2.02
C VAL A 4 4.25 6.54 -2.85
N GLU A 5 5.24 7.25 -2.33
CA GLU A 5 5.94 8.31 -3.05
C GLU A 5 7.27 7.80 -3.58
N ILE A 6 7.47 7.86 -4.88
CA ILE A 6 8.66 7.33 -5.53
C ILE A 6 9.35 8.46 -6.30
N LYS A 7 10.61 8.72 -5.93
CA LYS A 7 11.47 9.66 -6.67
C LYS A 7 12.59 8.89 -7.34
N ILE A 8 12.72 8.98 -8.66
CA ILE A 8 13.66 8.20 -9.47
C ILE A 8 14.54 9.11 -10.31
N SER A 9 15.82 8.77 -10.44
CA SER A 9 16.76 9.38 -11.39
C SER A 9 17.47 8.34 -12.23
N GLY A 10 17.91 8.73 -13.44
CA GLY A 10 18.79 7.92 -14.28
C GLY A 10 18.08 7.04 -15.31
N ILE A 11 16.75 7.10 -15.37
CA ILE A 11 15.87 6.51 -16.38
C ILE A 11 14.74 7.47 -16.74
N GLU A 12 14.16 7.29 -17.92
CA GLU A 12 12.95 7.97 -18.36
C GLU A 12 11.71 7.30 -17.73
N LEU A 13 10.77 8.11 -17.24
CA LEU A 13 9.52 7.64 -16.65
C LEU A 13 8.40 7.69 -17.69
N THR A 14 8.36 6.68 -18.56
CA THR A 14 7.30 6.57 -19.58
C THR A 14 5.97 6.16 -18.94
N GLU A 15 4.85 6.40 -19.64
CA GLU A 15 3.52 5.92 -19.22
C GLU A 15 3.47 4.41 -18.97
N GLU A 16 4.18 3.62 -19.78
CA GLU A 16 4.30 2.17 -19.59
C GLU A 16 5.04 1.83 -18.29
N PHE A 17 6.10 2.58 -17.96
CA PHE A 17 6.84 2.42 -16.71
C PHE A 17 5.97 2.79 -15.50
N HIS A 18 5.25 3.91 -15.58
CA HIS A 18 4.27 4.32 -14.58
C HIS A 18 3.25 3.22 -14.31
N THR A 19 2.56 2.77 -15.37
CA THR A 19 1.53 1.72 -15.28
C THR A 19 2.10 0.43 -14.67
N LEU A 20 3.30 0.02 -15.08
CA LEU A 20 3.94 -1.18 -14.54
C LEU A 20 4.23 -1.05 -13.04
N VAL A 21 4.80 0.07 -12.61
CA VAL A 21 5.12 0.29 -11.20
C VAL A 21 3.86 0.41 -10.35
N GLU A 22 2.90 1.22 -10.78
CA GLU A 22 1.64 1.46 -10.08
C GLU A 22 0.85 0.16 -9.89
N SER A 23 0.69 -0.63 -10.94
CA SER A 23 -0.01 -1.92 -10.87
C SER A 23 0.74 -2.93 -9.99
N SER A 24 2.06 -3.05 -10.15
CA SER A 24 2.87 -4.03 -9.40
C SER A 24 2.89 -3.72 -7.91
N LEU A 25 3.06 -2.45 -7.53
CA LEU A 25 3.05 -2.02 -6.14
C LEU A 25 1.68 -2.11 -5.52
N THR A 26 0.62 -1.69 -6.23
CA THR A 26 -0.76 -1.80 -5.73
C THR A 26 -1.09 -3.24 -5.41
N SER A 27 -0.78 -4.17 -6.32
CA SER A 27 -1.01 -5.61 -6.10
C SER A 27 -0.20 -6.15 -4.92
N ALA A 28 1.07 -5.79 -4.79
CA ALA A 28 1.94 -6.31 -3.74
C ALA A 28 1.55 -5.77 -2.35
N LEU A 29 1.19 -4.49 -2.26
CA LEU A 29 0.72 -3.87 -1.02
C LEU A 29 -0.68 -4.34 -0.64
N GLN A 30 -1.55 -4.61 -1.62
CA GLN A 30 -2.83 -5.25 -1.40
C GLN A 30 -2.66 -6.61 -0.72
N GLU A 31 -1.79 -7.48 -1.27
CA GLU A 31 -1.52 -8.80 -0.69
C GLU A 31 -0.96 -8.67 0.73
N GLU A 32 0.10 -7.87 0.91
CA GLU A 32 0.81 -7.74 2.18
C GLU A 32 -0.06 -7.13 3.28
N ILE A 33 -0.69 -5.98 3.01
CA ILE A 33 -1.47 -5.27 4.02
C ILE A 33 -2.75 -6.04 4.34
N SER A 34 -3.41 -6.67 3.36
CA SER A 34 -4.60 -7.49 3.64
C SER A 34 -4.31 -8.71 4.51
N HIS A 35 -3.08 -9.23 4.46
CA HIS A 35 -2.64 -10.32 5.33
C HIS A 35 -2.33 -9.85 6.76
N VAL A 36 -1.65 -8.72 6.91
CA VAL A 36 -1.24 -8.19 8.23
C VAL A 36 -2.41 -7.57 8.99
N PHE A 37 -3.31 -6.89 8.30
CA PHE A 37 -4.37 -6.10 8.93
C PHE A 37 -5.29 -6.90 9.87
N PRO A 38 -5.78 -8.11 9.53
CA PRO A 38 -6.56 -8.94 10.46
C PRO A 38 -5.81 -9.33 11.75
N ILE A 39 -4.49 -9.52 11.67
CA ILE A 39 -3.66 -9.86 12.84
C ILE A 39 -3.62 -8.69 13.81
N GLU A 40 -3.49 -7.47 13.29
CA GLU A 40 -3.53 -6.22 14.07
C GLU A 40 -4.87 -6.01 14.76
N LEU A 41 -5.96 -6.48 14.14
CA LEU A 41 -7.29 -6.48 14.75
C LEU A 41 -7.47 -7.57 15.83
N GLY A 42 -6.46 -8.42 16.05
CA GLY A 42 -6.48 -9.48 17.04
C GLY A 42 -7.08 -10.80 16.54
N PHE A 43 -7.31 -10.97 15.24
CA PHE A 43 -7.78 -12.24 14.69
C PHE A 43 -6.63 -13.23 14.54
N THR A 44 -6.88 -14.47 14.93
CA THR A 44 -5.90 -15.54 14.82
C THR A 44 -5.83 -16.02 13.37
N GLU A 45 -4.62 -16.16 12.83
CA GLU A 45 -4.42 -16.68 11.47
C GLU A 45 -5.10 -18.05 11.28
N GLY A 46 -5.80 -18.20 10.15
CA GLY A 46 -6.60 -19.39 9.84
C GLY A 46 -7.96 -19.46 10.54
N SER A 47 -8.31 -18.50 11.41
CA SER A 47 -9.68 -18.35 11.91
C SER A 47 -10.62 -17.84 10.80
N LYS A 48 -11.92 -18.06 10.97
CA LYS A 48 -12.92 -17.59 10.00
C LYS A 48 -12.95 -16.06 9.96
N GLU A 49 -12.82 -15.42 11.11
CA GLU A 49 -12.72 -13.98 11.29
C GLU A 49 -11.53 -13.40 10.51
N PHE A 50 -10.39 -14.09 10.58
CA PHE A 50 -9.18 -13.71 9.84
C PHE A 50 -9.42 -13.75 8.33
N GLU A 51 -9.95 -14.84 7.78
CA GLU A 51 -10.14 -14.98 6.33
C GLU A 51 -11.17 -13.97 5.79
N VAL A 52 -12.27 -13.76 6.51
CA VAL A 52 -13.29 -12.77 6.12
C VAL A 52 -12.70 -11.35 6.16
N CYS A 53 -12.01 -10.99 7.25
CA CYS A 53 -11.38 -9.68 7.37
C CYS A 53 -10.32 -9.45 6.28
N ARG A 54 -9.51 -10.48 6.00
CA ARG A 54 -8.50 -10.46 4.94
C ARG A 54 -9.15 -10.20 3.58
N GLN A 55 -10.24 -10.90 3.26
CA GLN A 55 -10.95 -10.73 1.99
C GLN A 55 -11.53 -9.31 1.85
N ILE A 56 -12.12 -8.77 2.93
CA ILE A 56 -12.64 -7.40 2.94
C ILE A 56 -11.50 -6.39 2.72
N ALA A 57 -10.43 -6.49 3.52
CA ALA A 57 -9.26 -5.61 3.38
C ALA A 57 -8.67 -5.70 1.97
N HIS A 58 -8.54 -6.91 1.42
CA HIS A 58 -8.06 -7.16 0.07
C HIS A 58 -8.92 -6.47 -1.00
N ASN A 59 -10.25 -6.59 -0.92
CA ASN A 59 -11.15 -5.98 -1.91
C ASN A 59 -11.09 -4.46 -1.92
N ILE A 60 -10.79 -3.87 -0.77
CA ILE A 60 -10.83 -2.43 -0.61
C ILE A 60 -9.48 -1.78 -0.92
N MET A 61 -8.37 -2.43 -0.59
CA MET A 61 -7.02 -1.84 -0.66
C MET A 61 -6.66 -1.16 -1.99
N PRO A 62 -7.08 -1.64 -3.19
CA PRO A 62 -6.79 -0.96 -4.45
C PRO A 62 -7.31 0.48 -4.52
N GLY A 63 -8.53 0.75 -4.04
CA GLY A 63 -9.11 2.11 -4.03
C GLY A 63 -8.48 3.07 -3.02
N TRP A 64 -7.55 2.53 -2.25
CA TRP A 64 -7.04 3.04 -1.00
C TRP A 64 -5.51 3.11 -1.02
N THR A 65 -4.90 2.57 -2.07
CA THR A 65 -3.47 2.67 -2.36
C THR A 65 -3.24 3.81 -3.32
N TRP A 66 -2.45 4.78 -2.90
CA TRP A 66 -2.07 5.92 -3.75
C TRP A 66 -0.60 5.80 -4.10
N ILE A 67 -0.26 6.03 -5.35
CA ILE A 67 1.11 5.92 -5.82
C ILE A 67 1.41 7.18 -6.62
N THR A 68 2.53 7.80 -6.32
CA THR A 68 3.09 8.90 -7.12
C THR A 68 4.52 8.56 -7.51
N LEU A 69 4.82 8.82 -8.78
CA LEU A 69 6.15 8.65 -9.35
C LEU A 69 6.59 10.00 -9.91
N GLU A 70 7.80 10.42 -9.52
CA GLU A 70 8.39 11.67 -9.96
C GLU A 70 9.83 11.47 -10.41
N GLU A 71 10.21 12.15 -11.50
CA GLU A 71 11.61 12.27 -11.87
C GLU A 71 12.32 13.19 -10.88
N ALA A 72 13.52 12.79 -10.47
CA ALA A 72 14.34 13.55 -9.54
C ALA A 72 15.78 13.64 -10.05
N ARG A 73 16.49 14.68 -9.60
CA ARG A 73 17.93 14.83 -9.84
C ARG A 73 18.69 14.51 -8.56
N TRP A 74 19.48 13.45 -8.59
CA TRP A 74 20.31 13.02 -7.46
C TRP A 74 21.78 13.32 -7.73
N ALA A 75 22.48 13.81 -6.69
CA ALA A 75 23.91 14.01 -6.73
C ALA A 75 24.57 13.11 -5.69
N VAL A 76 25.40 12.17 -6.14
CA VAL A 76 26.22 11.30 -5.30
C VAL A 76 27.63 11.89 -5.25
N ARG A 77 28.15 12.14 -4.05
CA ARG A 77 29.46 12.79 -3.85
C ARG A 77 29.58 14.15 -4.58
N GLY A 78 28.48 14.89 -4.68
CA GLY A 78 28.42 16.20 -5.32
C GLY A 78 28.36 16.18 -6.85
N ARG A 79 28.13 15.02 -7.48
CA ARG A 79 27.98 14.91 -8.95
C ARG A 79 26.77 14.04 -9.30
N VAL A 80 26.11 14.35 -10.41
CA VAL A 80 25.08 13.47 -10.95
C VAL A 80 25.78 12.23 -11.49
N ASP A 81 25.34 11.06 -11.04
CA ASP A 81 25.78 9.78 -11.57
C ASP A 81 24.82 9.34 -12.67
N SER A 82 25.22 9.53 -13.93
CA SER A 82 24.41 9.15 -15.10
C SER A 82 24.40 7.63 -15.36
N ASP A 83 25.35 6.92 -14.75
CA ASP A 83 25.59 5.51 -15.01
C ASP A 83 24.83 4.61 -14.02
N ALA A 84 24.17 5.19 -13.03
CA ALA A 84 23.34 4.49 -12.05
C ALA A 84 21.89 5.00 -12.05
N VAL A 85 20.98 4.14 -11.59
CA VAL A 85 19.61 4.50 -11.22
C VAL A 85 19.56 4.71 -9.72
N THR A 86 19.01 5.84 -9.29
CA THR A 86 18.74 6.09 -7.87
C THR A 86 17.25 6.23 -7.66
N ALA A 87 16.70 5.50 -6.70
CA ALA A 87 15.30 5.56 -6.35
C ALA A 87 15.13 5.68 -4.83
N ARG A 88 14.25 6.58 -4.42
CA ARG A 88 13.75 6.66 -3.04
C ARG A 88 12.26 6.40 -3.05
N VAL A 89 11.85 5.41 -2.28
CA VAL A 89 10.45 5.05 -2.05
C VAL A 89 10.10 5.38 -0.61
N HIS A 90 9.09 6.22 -0.40
CA HIS A 90 8.45 6.41 0.88
C HIS A 90 7.09 5.74 0.86
N VAL A 91 6.85 4.82 1.78
CA VAL A 91 5.54 4.22 1.99
C VAL A 91 4.94 4.84 3.24
N LEU A 92 3.99 5.74 3.06
CA LEU A 92 3.22 6.34 4.15
C LEU A 92 2.07 5.42 4.48
N LEU A 93 2.09 4.83 5.67
CA LEU A 93 1.00 4.04 6.22
C LEU A 93 0.18 4.87 7.19
N LEU A 94 -1.07 4.46 7.37
CA LEU A 94 -1.96 5.04 8.36
C LEU A 94 -1.41 4.73 9.76
N ALA A 95 -1.43 5.72 10.66
CA ALA A 95 -0.99 5.55 12.03
C ALA A 95 -1.68 4.35 12.71
N ASN A 96 -0.91 3.50 13.38
CA ASN A 96 -1.37 2.26 14.02
C ASN A 96 -1.99 1.22 13.06
N ALA A 97 -1.80 1.34 11.75
CA ALA A 97 -2.32 0.36 10.81
C ALA A 97 -1.48 -0.93 10.75
N VAL A 98 -0.21 -0.87 11.20
CA VAL A 98 0.77 -1.94 11.02
C VAL A 98 1.80 -1.90 12.17
N TYR A 99 1.97 -3.00 12.91
CA TYR A 99 2.98 -3.10 13.98
C TYR A 99 4.42 -3.06 13.43
N THR A 100 5.40 -2.73 14.29
CA THR A 100 6.79 -2.44 13.88
C THR A 100 7.48 -3.52 13.03
N PRO A 101 7.37 -4.83 13.34
CA PRO A 101 7.90 -5.90 12.50
C PRO A 101 7.35 -5.88 11.07
N TYR A 102 6.05 -5.65 10.93
CA TYR A 102 5.38 -5.64 9.63
C TYR A 102 5.75 -4.42 8.76
N ARG A 103 6.22 -3.32 9.36
CA ARG A 103 6.80 -2.21 8.58
C ARG A 103 8.03 -2.66 7.80
N GLN A 104 8.84 -3.56 8.36
CA GLN A 104 9.99 -4.12 7.65
C GLN A 104 9.55 -5.07 6.55
N GLU A 105 8.48 -5.85 6.77
CA GLU A 105 7.90 -6.76 5.77
C GLU A 105 7.32 -5.97 4.58
N VAL A 106 6.55 -4.90 4.84
CA VAL A 106 6.07 -3.97 3.79
C VAL A 106 7.24 -3.35 3.03
N ALA A 107 8.26 -2.85 3.73
CA ALA A 107 9.45 -2.27 3.09
C ALA A 107 10.16 -3.31 2.19
N GLN A 108 10.26 -4.55 2.66
CA GLN A 108 10.90 -5.64 1.95
C GLN A 108 10.10 -6.05 0.70
N LYS A 109 8.78 -6.19 0.82
CA LYS A 109 7.88 -6.45 -0.31
C LYS A 109 8.00 -5.37 -1.39
N VAL A 110 8.02 -4.10 -0.99
CA VAL A 110 8.22 -2.97 -1.93
C VAL A 110 9.59 -3.06 -2.63
N LYS A 111 10.67 -3.43 -1.92
CA LYS A 111 11.98 -3.65 -2.54
C LYS A 111 11.96 -4.79 -3.55
N GLU A 112 11.30 -5.89 -3.24
CA GLU A 112 11.19 -7.06 -4.12
C GLU A 112 10.48 -6.74 -5.42
N VAL A 113 9.50 -5.84 -5.40
CA VAL A 113 8.78 -5.37 -6.59
C VAL A 113 9.60 -4.36 -7.40
N ILE A 114 10.15 -3.34 -6.74
CA ILE A 114 10.74 -2.19 -7.44
C ILE A 114 12.14 -2.50 -7.97
N LEU A 115 12.95 -3.25 -7.22
CA LEU A 115 14.33 -3.49 -7.58
C LEU A 115 14.48 -4.19 -8.95
N PRO A 116 13.71 -5.24 -9.29
CA PRO A 116 13.76 -5.85 -10.63
C PRO A 116 13.35 -4.89 -11.74
N ILE A 117 12.31 -4.08 -11.51
CA ILE A 117 11.83 -3.09 -12.48
C ILE A 117 12.93 -2.08 -12.79
N LEU A 118 13.60 -1.52 -11.77
CA LEU A 118 14.70 -0.57 -11.97
C LEU A 118 15.92 -1.23 -12.63
N LYS A 119 16.22 -2.49 -12.28
CA LYS A 119 17.33 -3.26 -12.86
C LYS A 119 17.13 -3.59 -14.35
N SER A 120 15.90 -3.54 -14.86
CA SER A 120 15.62 -3.75 -16.29
C SER A 120 16.32 -2.73 -17.19
N SER A 121 16.70 -1.57 -16.65
CA SER A 121 17.51 -0.55 -17.33
C SER A 121 18.95 -0.98 -17.65
N GLY A 122 19.44 -2.09 -17.07
CA GLY A 122 20.81 -2.56 -17.21
C GLY A 122 21.86 -1.77 -16.41
N LYS A 123 21.45 -0.74 -15.66
CA LYS A 123 22.33 0.08 -14.82
C LYS A 123 22.37 -0.42 -13.37
N PRO A 124 23.45 -0.17 -12.62
CA PRO A 124 23.45 -0.29 -11.16
C PRO A 124 22.30 0.48 -10.51
N VAL A 125 21.71 -0.08 -9.45
CA VAL A 125 20.56 0.52 -8.75
C VAL A 125 20.89 0.82 -7.30
N HIS A 126 20.65 2.06 -6.88
CA HIS A 126 20.63 2.51 -5.49
C HIS A 126 19.18 2.72 -5.05
N LEU A 127 18.66 1.80 -4.24
CA LEU A 127 17.27 1.82 -3.79
C LEU A 127 17.19 2.07 -2.29
N PHE A 128 16.48 3.13 -1.91
CA PHE A 128 16.10 3.44 -0.53
C PHE A 128 14.61 3.23 -0.39
N VAL A 129 14.19 2.46 0.62
CA VAL A 129 12.78 2.28 0.94
C VAL A 129 12.60 2.57 2.43
N ASP A 130 11.71 3.49 2.73
CA ASP A 130 11.31 3.85 4.08
C ASP A 130 9.80 3.70 4.25
N VAL A 131 9.37 3.33 5.46
CA VAL A 131 7.96 3.15 5.81
C VAL A 131 7.65 4.06 6.99
N ILE A 132 6.83 5.07 6.72
CA ILE A 132 6.50 6.15 7.66
C ILE A 132 5.04 6.00 8.05
N GLU A 133 4.69 6.28 9.30
CA GLU A 133 3.29 6.36 9.72
C GLU A 133 2.84 7.83 9.79
N GLY A 134 1.61 8.08 9.37
CA GLY A 134 0.99 9.39 9.43
C GLY A 134 -0.51 9.33 9.70
N GLU A 135 -1.05 10.43 10.21
CA GLU A 135 -2.51 10.62 10.25
C GLU A 135 -2.97 10.98 8.85
N VAL A 136 -3.74 10.08 8.24
CA VAL A 136 -4.33 10.27 6.92
C VAL A 136 -5.81 10.00 7.05
N ASP A 137 -6.61 11.00 6.70
CA ASP A 137 -8.05 10.86 6.55
C ASP A 137 -8.37 10.15 5.23
N MET A 138 -9.34 9.26 5.27
CA MET A 138 -9.60 8.35 4.16
C MET A 138 -11.00 8.48 3.62
N THR A 139 -11.11 8.62 2.32
CA THR A 139 -12.40 8.57 1.64
C THR A 139 -12.76 7.12 1.30
N LEU A 140 -14.05 6.78 1.35
CA LEU A 140 -14.57 5.52 0.81
C LEU A 140 -15.03 5.73 -0.64
N PRO A 141 -14.26 5.33 -1.66
CA PRO A 141 -14.70 5.45 -3.06
C PRO A 141 -16.03 4.73 -3.29
N LYS A 142 -17.10 5.47 -3.62
CA LYS A 142 -18.46 4.90 -3.71
C LYS A 142 -18.57 3.67 -4.63
N ASP A 143 -17.86 3.68 -5.76
CA ASP A 143 -17.84 2.61 -6.77
C ASP A 143 -17.25 1.30 -6.25
N LEU A 144 -16.27 1.36 -5.35
CA LEU A 144 -15.67 0.17 -4.73
C LEU A 144 -16.43 -0.30 -3.49
N PHE A 145 -17.33 0.54 -2.96
CA PHE A 145 -17.99 0.33 -1.67
C PHE A 145 -19.50 0.27 -1.71
N GLU A 146 -20.13 0.41 -2.88
CA GLU A 146 -21.58 0.28 -3.05
C GLU A 146 -22.16 -1.01 -2.43
N PRO A 147 -21.47 -2.18 -2.43
CA PRO A 147 -21.94 -3.37 -1.72
C PRO A 147 -21.93 -3.24 -0.18
N TYR A 148 -21.09 -2.37 0.36
CA TYR A 148 -20.83 -2.23 1.81
C TYR A 148 -21.49 -0.98 2.42
N LEU A 149 -21.78 0.06 1.62
CA LEU A 149 -22.36 1.33 2.05
C LEU A 149 -23.83 1.47 1.62
N ARG A 150 -24.77 1.38 2.59
CA ARG A 150 -26.20 1.65 2.33
C ARG A 150 -26.54 3.15 2.17
N ASP A 151 -25.68 4.05 2.65
CA ASP A 151 -25.83 5.49 2.50
C ASP A 151 -24.64 6.07 1.72
N ALA A 152 -24.90 6.48 0.49
CA ALA A 152 -23.94 6.86 -0.54
C ALA A 152 -23.41 8.30 -0.37
N SER A 153 -22.80 8.61 0.76
CA SER A 153 -21.96 9.81 0.90
C SER A 153 -20.50 9.39 1.06
N ASP A 154 -19.58 10.09 0.40
CA ASP A 154 -18.15 9.98 0.66
C ASP A 154 -17.90 10.18 2.17
N LYS A 155 -17.66 9.08 2.89
CA LYS A 155 -17.33 9.15 4.32
C LYS A 155 -15.83 9.31 4.42
N LEU A 156 -15.43 10.37 5.11
CA LEU A 156 -14.06 10.56 5.56
C LEU A 156 -13.87 9.76 6.86
N LEU A 157 -12.95 8.80 6.86
CA LEU A 157 -12.58 8.00 8.03
C LEU A 157 -11.23 8.46 8.55
N THR A 158 -11.20 8.87 9.81
CA THR A 158 -9.94 9.02 10.56
C THR A 158 -9.32 7.64 10.80
N PRO A 159 -8.04 7.53 11.19
CA PRO A 159 -7.40 6.24 11.46
C PRO A 159 -8.22 5.27 12.34
N GLY A 160 -8.78 5.77 13.45
CA GLY A 160 -9.65 4.96 14.32
C GLY A 160 -10.98 4.57 13.67
N GLY A 161 -11.51 5.41 12.79
CA GLY A 161 -12.71 5.12 12.01
C GLY A 161 -12.51 3.97 11.01
N VAL A 162 -11.31 3.81 10.47
CA VAL A 162 -10.96 2.70 9.57
C VAL A 162 -11.07 1.35 10.27
N VAL A 163 -10.46 1.26 11.46
CA VAL A 163 -10.47 0.06 12.29
C VAL A 163 -11.91 -0.32 12.63
N GLN A 164 -12.72 0.65 13.08
CA GLN A 164 -14.13 0.43 13.40
C GLN A 164 -14.93 -0.03 12.18
N PHE A 165 -14.69 0.57 11.01
CA PHE A 165 -15.37 0.21 9.77
C PHE A 165 -15.07 -1.23 9.35
N ILE A 166 -13.79 -1.62 9.28
CA ILE A 166 -13.43 -2.98 8.84
C ILE A 166 -13.91 -4.03 9.86
N MET A 167 -13.84 -3.74 11.16
CA MET A 167 -14.40 -4.61 12.19
C MET A 167 -15.92 -4.81 12.01
N ALA A 168 -16.66 -3.73 11.76
CA ALA A 168 -18.11 -3.79 11.56
C ALA A 168 -18.48 -4.61 10.31
N GLU A 169 -17.80 -4.40 9.19
CA GLU A 169 -18.06 -5.18 7.96
C GLU A 169 -17.66 -6.65 8.11
N THR A 170 -16.59 -6.95 8.85
CA THR A 170 -16.20 -8.32 9.17
C THR A 170 -17.27 -9.04 9.99
N MET A 171 -17.76 -8.41 11.07
CA MET A 171 -18.81 -9.01 11.91
C MET A 171 -20.12 -9.24 11.14
N LYS A 172 -20.51 -8.26 10.31
CA LYS A 172 -21.70 -8.36 9.45
C LYS A 172 -21.59 -9.48 8.42
N ALA A 173 -20.44 -9.65 7.78
CA ALA A 173 -20.19 -10.75 6.85
C ALA A 173 -20.29 -12.11 7.56
N LEU A 174 -19.73 -12.24 8.77
CA LEU A 174 -19.81 -13.45 9.58
C LEU A 174 -21.26 -13.79 10.02
N GLU A 175 -22.08 -12.78 10.31
CA GLU A 175 -23.50 -12.97 10.64
C GLU A 175 -24.32 -13.49 9.46
N ASN A 176 -24.08 -12.96 8.25
CA ASN A 176 -24.79 -13.38 7.04
C ASN A 176 -24.48 -14.83 6.63
N GLU A 177 -23.31 -15.36 6.98
CA GLU A 177 -22.95 -16.76 6.73
C GLU A 177 -23.52 -17.76 7.76
N ARG A 178 -24.19 -17.27 8.82
CA ARG A 178 -24.85 -18.11 9.83
C ARG A 178 -26.34 -18.34 9.54
N VAL A 179 -26.90 -17.64 8.56
CA VAL A 179 -28.30 -17.72 8.09
C VAL A 179 -28.37 -18.63 6.87
#